data_AF-A0A1F5DAX2-F1
#
_entry.id   AF-A0A1F5DAX2-F1
#
_cell.length_a   1.000
_cell.length_b   1.000
_cell.length_c   1.000
_cell.angle_alpha   90.00
_cell.angle_beta   90.00
_cell.angle_gamma   90.00
#
_symmetry.space_group_name_H-M   'P 1'
#
loop_
_entity.id
_entity.type
_entity.pdbx_description
1 polymer ?
#
loop_
_entity_poly.entity_id
_entity_poly.type
_entity_poly.pdbx_seq_one_letter_code
_entity_poly.pdbx_strand_id
1 'polypeptide(L)'
;MVLSAAFVVTVLRSEVVLIQPLLVWLVVAYATLNTLVLSVLLSPRLLGRLYGCSPGWVRRRLLDRVYSPELGLGGFNGFVEEMSRAREALGKRPAASLVSILMAGLHWGSGALTTYLVALSLGEPISIWVVILIYGVVEFIQQLNVVIPSGLGVVDAGLTGALTATGVPLGVAAAISLLTRLATYWLELVVCGLVSLRLGYRDTLRNIIK
;
A
#
# COMPACT_ATOMS: atom_id res chain seq x y z
N MET A 1 -1.62 -7.12 11.00
CA MET A 1 -1.41 -8.31 10.15
C MET A 1 0.06 -8.69 10.06
N VAL A 2 0.94 -7.86 9.47
CA VAL A 2 2.38 -8.17 9.31
C VAL A 2 3.09 -8.42 10.65
N LEU A 3 2.84 -7.61 11.67
CA LEU A 3 3.33 -7.82 13.05
C LEU A 3 2.94 -9.18 13.63
N SER A 4 1.67 -9.55 13.45
CA SER A 4 1.11 -10.82 13.94
C SER A 4 1.74 -12.01 13.20
N ALA A 5 1.89 -11.90 11.87
CA ALA A 5 2.54 -12.92 11.05
C ALA A 5 4.02 -13.06 11.39
N ALA A 6 4.76 -11.95 11.52
CA ALA A 6 6.14 -11.95 11.97
C ALA A 6 6.31 -12.65 13.32
N PHE A 7 5.46 -12.32 14.30
CA PHE A 7 5.47 -12.97 15.60
C PHE A 7 5.22 -14.49 15.50
N VAL A 8 4.21 -14.91 14.73
CA VAL A 8 3.91 -16.34 14.55
C VAL A 8 5.07 -17.08 13.87
N VAL A 9 5.65 -16.50 12.83
CA VAL A 9 6.76 -17.10 12.06
C VAL A 9 8.02 -17.19 12.90
N THR A 10 8.40 -16.12 13.61
CA THR A 10 9.69 -16.07 14.32
C THR A 10 9.64 -16.65 15.74
N VAL A 11 8.49 -16.61 16.42
CA VAL A 11 8.39 -16.97 17.85
C VAL A 11 7.62 -18.27 18.07
N LEU A 12 6.49 -18.46 17.38
CA LEU A 12 5.59 -19.59 17.68
C LEU A 12 5.91 -20.87 16.92
N ARG A 13 6.33 -20.77 15.65
CA ARG A 13 6.44 -21.96 14.81
C ARG A 13 7.86 -22.41 14.48
N SER A 14 8.90 -21.63 14.77
CA SER A 14 10.30 -21.95 14.40
C SER A 14 10.40 -22.58 13.00
N GLU A 15 9.53 -22.18 12.06
CA GLU A 15 9.61 -22.72 10.72
C GLU A 15 10.94 -22.23 10.18
N VAL A 16 11.70 -23.14 9.57
CA VAL A 16 13.04 -22.88 9.01
C VAL A 16 12.85 -22.02 7.76
N VAL A 17 12.37 -20.80 7.94
CA VAL A 17 12.40 -19.79 6.91
C VAL A 17 13.86 -19.38 6.84
N LEU A 18 14.50 -19.57 5.70
CA LEU A 18 15.86 -19.11 5.41
C LEU A 18 16.01 -17.57 5.46
N ILE A 19 14.96 -16.86 5.86
CA ILE A 19 14.96 -15.42 6.07
C ILE A 19 15.43 -15.17 7.50
N GLN A 20 16.55 -14.46 7.63
CA GLN A 20 17.08 -14.07 8.94
C GLN A 20 15.99 -13.32 9.73
N PRO A 21 15.65 -13.78 10.96
CA PRO A 21 14.62 -13.13 11.79
C PRO A 21 14.84 -11.62 11.97
N LEU A 22 16.11 -11.19 11.97
CA LEU A 22 16.51 -9.79 12.00
C LEU A 22 15.90 -8.97 10.86
N LEU A 23 15.88 -9.48 9.63
CA LEU A 23 15.33 -8.77 8.46
C LEU A 23 13.82 -8.57 8.61
N VAL A 24 13.12 -9.58 9.12
CA VAL A 24 11.68 -9.52 9.39
C VAL A 24 11.37 -8.42 10.40
N TRP A 25 12.07 -8.40 11.53
CA TRP A 25 11.87 -7.39 12.56
C TRP A 25 12.33 -6.00 12.11
N LEU A 26 13.34 -5.90 11.25
CA LEU A 26 13.75 -4.63 10.64
C LEU A 26 12.65 -4.05 9.76
N VAL A 27 12.02 -4.84 8.88
CA VAL A 27 10.89 -4.36 8.06
C VAL A 27 9.73 -3.94 8.93
N VAL A 28 9.39 -4.74 9.95
CA VAL A 28 8.33 -4.42 10.90
C VAL A 28 8.62 -3.10 11.64
N ALA A 29 9.83 -2.94 12.18
CA ALA A 29 10.25 -1.74 12.89
C ALA A 29 10.29 -0.51 11.97
N TYR A 30 10.76 -0.67 10.74
CA TYR A 30 10.77 0.39 9.74
C TYR A 30 9.34 0.81 9.38
N ALA A 31 8.43 -0.14 9.17
CA ALA A 31 7.03 0.15 8.86
C ALA A 31 6.31 0.85 10.01
N THR A 32 6.50 0.43 11.26
CA THR A 32 5.94 1.11 12.44
C THR A 32 6.56 2.49 12.63
N LEU A 33 7.89 2.62 12.53
CA LEU A 33 8.56 3.92 12.63
C LEU A 33 8.07 4.88 11.54
N ASN A 34 7.99 4.43 10.29
CA ASN A 34 7.50 5.22 9.17
C ASN A 34 6.05 5.67 9.42
N THR A 35 5.19 4.77 9.89
CA THR A 35 3.79 5.09 10.22
C THR A 35 3.72 6.14 11.35
N LEU A 36 4.53 6.01 12.40
CA LEU A 36 4.59 6.98 13.48
C LEU A 36 5.11 8.35 13.01
N VAL A 37 6.20 8.35 12.25
CA VAL A 37 6.81 9.57 11.68
C VAL A 37 5.82 10.27 10.76
N LEU A 38 5.16 9.55 9.85
CA LEU A 38 4.13 10.10 8.97
C LEU A 38 2.92 10.59 9.76
N SER A 39 2.47 9.86 10.78
CA SER A 39 1.35 10.30 11.64
C SER A 39 1.64 11.62 12.36
N VAL A 40 2.89 11.81 12.79
CA VAL A 40 3.36 13.05 13.43
C VAL A 40 3.52 14.16 12.38
N LEU A 41 4.24 13.90 11.29
CA LEU A 41 4.48 14.86 10.19
C LEU A 41 3.17 15.35 9.55
N LEU A 42 2.20 14.46 9.33
CA LEU A 42 0.89 14.77 8.75
C LEU A 42 -0.09 15.36 9.77
N SER A 43 0.36 15.70 10.98
CA SER A 43 -0.50 16.38 11.94
C SER A 43 -0.75 17.84 11.48
N PRO A 44 -2.02 18.29 11.42
CA PRO A 44 -2.34 19.65 10.97
C PRO A 44 -1.61 20.75 11.75
N ARG A 45 -1.36 20.49 13.04
CA ARG A 45 -0.63 21.39 13.95
C ARG A 45 0.84 21.55 13.55
N LEU A 46 1.53 20.45 13.24
CA LEU A 46 2.94 20.51 12.83
C LEU A 46 3.08 21.06 11.42
N LEU A 47 2.21 20.69 10.49
CA LEU A 47 2.19 21.26 9.14
C LEU A 47 1.99 22.78 9.17
N GLY A 48 1.02 23.27 9.95
CA GLY A 48 0.80 24.72 10.12
C GLY A 48 1.99 25.44 10.76
N ARG A 49 2.63 24.83 11.78
CA ARG A 49 3.85 25.39 12.40
C ARG A 49 5.04 25.40 11.44
N LEU A 50 5.29 24.31 10.75
CA LEU A 50 6.39 24.19 9.78
C LEU A 50 6.20 25.19 8.63
N TYR A 51 4.96 25.36 8.14
CA TYR A 51 4.63 26.41 7.19
C TYR A 51 4.91 27.79 7.80
N GLY A 52 4.42 28.08 9.01
CA GLY A 52 4.61 29.36 9.70
C GLY A 52 6.07 29.70 10.03
N CYS A 53 6.93 28.71 10.22
CA CYS A 53 8.38 28.88 10.44
C CYS A 53 9.19 28.90 9.14
N SER A 54 8.63 28.46 8.01
CA SER A 54 9.37 28.36 6.76
C SER A 54 9.69 29.74 6.15
N PRO A 55 10.89 29.95 5.59
CA PRO A 55 11.25 31.18 4.89
C PRO A 55 10.32 31.48 3.71
N GLY A 56 10.10 32.76 3.42
CA GLY A 56 9.16 33.19 2.35
C GLY A 56 9.49 32.66 0.95
N TRP A 57 10.76 32.33 0.66
CA TRP A 57 11.16 31.71 -0.60
C TRP A 57 10.72 30.24 -0.72
N VAL A 58 10.71 29.49 0.39
CA VAL A 58 10.24 28.08 0.44
C VAL A 58 8.73 28.02 0.22
N ARG A 59 7.98 28.92 0.87
CA ARG A 59 6.52 29.00 0.72
C ARG A 59 6.13 29.23 -0.73
N ARG A 60 6.67 30.30 -1.34
CA ARG A 60 6.27 30.70 -2.70
C ARG A 60 6.77 29.78 -3.80
N ARG A 61 7.99 29.21 -3.67
CA ARG A 61 8.58 28.39 -4.76
C ARG A 61 8.26 26.91 -4.68
N LEU A 62 8.09 26.37 -3.47
CA LEU A 62 7.90 24.93 -3.25
C LEU A 62 6.48 24.62 -2.80
N LEU A 63 6.05 25.16 -1.66
CA LEU A 63 4.80 24.75 -1.01
C LEU A 63 3.57 25.22 -1.80
N ASP A 64 3.51 26.50 -2.15
CA ASP A 64 2.38 27.06 -2.89
C ASP A 64 2.40 26.67 -4.38
N ARG A 65 3.54 26.20 -4.90
CA ARG A 65 3.67 25.72 -6.28
C ARG A 65 3.26 24.25 -6.44
N VAL A 66 3.59 23.41 -5.44
CA VAL A 66 3.15 22.00 -5.40
C VAL A 66 1.65 21.91 -5.10
N TYR A 67 1.13 22.84 -4.28
CA TYR A 67 -0.30 22.93 -3.93
C TYR A 67 -0.97 24.14 -4.61
N SER A 68 -0.71 24.36 -5.90
CA SER A 68 -1.18 25.58 -6.56
C SER A 68 -2.71 25.65 -6.63
N PRO A 69 -3.29 26.87 -6.58
CA PRO A 69 -4.74 27.08 -6.74
C PRO A 69 -5.31 26.53 -8.06
N GLU A 70 -4.46 26.35 -9.08
CA GLU A 70 -4.83 25.77 -10.39
C GLU A 70 -5.21 24.29 -10.30
N LEU A 71 -4.71 23.56 -9.29
CA LEU A 71 -5.18 22.20 -8.96
C LEU A 71 -6.48 22.21 -8.13
N GLY A 72 -7.05 23.38 -7.82
CA GLY A 72 -8.30 23.53 -7.06
C GLY A 72 -8.17 23.41 -5.54
N LEU A 73 -6.95 23.32 -4.99
CA LEU A 73 -6.71 23.00 -3.57
C LEU A 73 -6.55 24.22 -2.63
N GLY A 74 -6.76 25.45 -3.09
CA GLY A 74 -6.73 26.64 -2.22
C GLY A 74 -5.38 26.94 -1.55
N GLY A 75 -4.26 26.39 -2.05
CA GLY A 75 -2.92 26.57 -1.46
C GLY A 75 -2.62 25.62 -0.29
N PHE A 76 -1.41 25.73 0.29
CA PHE A 76 -0.99 24.87 1.42
C PHE A 76 -1.89 25.02 2.66
N ASN A 77 -2.41 26.22 2.92
CA ASN A 77 -3.34 26.44 4.04
C ASN A 77 -4.68 25.71 3.83
N GLY A 78 -5.20 25.69 2.60
CA GLY A 78 -6.40 24.92 2.24
C GLY A 78 -6.20 23.43 2.50
N PHE A 79 -5.05 22.88 2.11
CA PHE A 79 -4.66 21.49 2.41
C PHE A 79 -4.63 21.20 3.92
N VAL A 80 -4.01 22.06 4.74
CA VAL A 80 -3.96 21.87 6.20
C VAL A 80 -5.37 21.91 6.82
N GLU A 81 -6.23 22.80 6.34
CA GLU A 81 -7.61 22.90 6.78
C GLU A 81 -8.41 21.64 6.41
N GLU A 82 -8.28 21.15 5.18
CA GLU A 82 -8.95 19.93 4.73
C GLU A 82 -8.49 18.69 5.51
N MET A 83 -7.19 18.57 5.80
CA MET A 83 -6.65 17.53 6.69
C MET A 83 -7.23 17.62 8.10
N SER A 84 -7.41 18.84 8.63
CA SER A 84 -8.02 19.05 9.94
C SER A 84 -9.48 18.60 9.97
N ARG A 85 -10.24 18.92 8.91
CA ARG A 85 -11.65 18.53 8.74
C ARG A 85 -11.78 17.02 8.59
N ALA A 86 -10.92 16.38 7.79
CA ALA A 86 -10.89 14.93 7.64
C ALA A 86 -10.65 14.22 8.98
N ARG A 87 -9.70 14.71 9.77
CA ARG A 87 -9.42 14.18 11.11
C ARG A 87 -10.61 14.34 12.07
N GLU A 88 -11.26 15.50 12.06
CA GLU A 88 -12.47 15.71 12.85
C GLU A 88 -13.62 14.79 12.41
N ALA A 89 -13.81 14.61 11.11
CA ALA A 89 -14.83 13.71 10.57
C ALA A 89 -14.60 12.25 10.99
N LEU A 90 -13.34 11.78 10.94
CA LEU A 90 -12.95 10.45 11.41
C LEU A 90 -13.20 10.28 12.92
N GLY A 91 -13.03 11.34 13.71
CA GLY A 91 -13.31 11.34 15.15
C GLY A 91 -14.80 11.33 15.51
N LYS A 92 -15.65 11.95 14.68
CA LYS A 92 -17.11 12.03 14.90
C LYS A 92 -17.83 10.70 14.67
N ARG A 93 -17.25 9.77 13.90
CA ARG A 93 -17.87 8.48 13.56
C ARG A 93 -16.86 7.32 13.71
N PRO A 94 -16.46 6.97 14.95
CA PRO A 94 -15.41 5.97 15.19
C PRO A 94 -15.76 4.58 14.62
N ALA A 95 -17.04 4.20 14.62
CA ALA A 95 -17.49 2.95 14.02
C ALA A 95 -17.25 2.91 12.50
N ALA A 96 -17.56 4.00 11.78
CA ALA A 96 -17.32 4.08 10.34
C ALA A 96 -15.81 4.11 10.03
N SER A 97 -15.02 4.79 10.85
CA SER A 97 -13.55 4.79 10.77
C SER A 97 -12.99 3.38 10.98
N LEU A 98 -13.50 2.63 11.96
CA LEU A 98 -13.09 1.25 12.20
C LEU A 98 -13.45 0.34 11.00
N VAL A 99 -14.67 0.46 10.47
CA VAL A 99 -15.07 -0.28 9.27
C VAL A 99 -14.15 0.04 8.09
N SER A 100 -13.75 1.30 7.92
CA SER A 100 -12.82 1.70 6.85
C SER A 100 -11.44 1.06 7.03
N ILE A 101 -10.92 1.00 8.25
CA ILE A 101 -9.66 0.32 8.57
C ILE A 101 -9.77 -1.19 8.31
N LEU A 102 -10.89 -1.81 8.67
CA LEU A 102 -11.14 -3.23 8.43
C LEU A 102 -11.24 -3.53 6.93
N MET A 103 -11.94 -2.69 6.16
CA MET A 103 -12.03 -2.82 4.71
C MET A 103 -10.64 -2.72 4.05
N ALA A 104 -9.82 -1.75 4.48
CA ALA A 104 -8.43 -1.63 4.00
C ALA A 104 -7.60 -2.88 4.37
N GLY A 105 -7.75 -3.38 5.59
CA GLY A 105 -7.10 -4.61 6.04
C GLY A 105 -7.53 -5.84 5.24
N LEU A 106 -8.82 -5.94 4.90
CA LEU A 106 -9.36 -7.01 4.07
C LEU A 106 -8.87 -6.93 2.63
N HIS A 107 -8.77 -5.72 2.06
CA HIS A 107 -8.23 -5.51 0.73
C HIS A 107 -6.76 -5.98 0.62
N TRP A 108 -5.92 -5.65 1.60
CA TRP A 108 -4.53 -6.15 1.60
C TRP A 108 -4.42 -7.62 1.99
N GLY A 109 -5.30 -8.09 2.89
CA GLY A 109 -5.34 -9.49 3.32
C GLY A 109 -5.79 -10.45 2.22
N SER A 110 -6.68 -10.02 1.33
CA SER A 110 -7.16 -10.84 0.21
C SER A 110 -6.04 -11.16 -0.78
N GLY A 111 -5.10 -10.23 -1.04
CA GLY A 111 -3.94 -10.50 -1.89
C GLY A 111 -3.03 -11.62 -1.35
N ALA A 112 -2.75 -11.60 -0.04
CA ALA A 112 -2.01 -12.67 0.62
C ALA A 112 -2.77 -14.01 0.58
N LEU A 113 -4.09 -13.98 0.78
CA LEU A 113 -4.94 -15.18 0.66
C LEU A 113 -4.92 -15.74 -0.76
N THR A 114 -5.03 -14.89 -1.79
CA THR A 114 -4.94 -15.31 -3.19
C THR A 114 -3.60 -15.98 -3.47
N THR A 115 -2.50 -15.38 -3.00
CA THR A 115 -1.15 -15.96 -3.15
C THR A 115 -1.09 -17.36 -2.52
N TYR A 116 -1.64 -17.52 -1.32
CA TYR A 116 -1.70 -18.80 -0.62
C TYR A 116 -2.52 -19.85 -1.38
N LEU A 117 -3.70 -19.48 -1.88
CA LEU A 117 -4.56 -20.39 -2.65
C LEU A 117 -3.90 -20.81 -3.98
N VAL A 118 -3.19 -19.89 -4.65
CA VAL A 118 -2.44 -20.19 -5.86
C VAL A 118 -1.29 -21.17 -5.55
N ALA A 119 -0.53 -20.93 -4.48
CA ALA A 119 0.54 -21.85 -4.06
C ALA A 119 0.00 -23.27 -3.79
N LEU A 120 -1.11 -23.37 -3.05
CA LEU A 120 -1.79 -24.65 -2.81
C LEU A 120 -2.24 -25.31 -4.12
N SER A 121 -2.77 -24.55 -5.07
CA SER A 121 -3.23 -25.09 -6.36
C SER A 121 -2.10 -25.67 -7.22
N LEU A 122 -0.88 -25.17 -7.03
CA LEU A 122 0.34 -25.65 -7.70
C LEU A 122 1.06 -26.75 -6.92
N GLY A 123 0.47 -27.22 -5.81
CA GLY A 123 1.00 -28.31 -5.00
C GLY A 123 2.11 -27.89 -4.02
N GLU A 124 2.28 -26.59 -3.77
CA GLU A 124 3.28 -26.06 -2.83
C GLU A 124 2.65 -25.79 -1.45
N PRO A 125 2.92 -26.61 -0.42
CA PRO A 125 2.34 -26.47 0.91
C PRO A 125 3.09 -25.40 1.73
N ILE A 126 2.94 -24.13 1.35
CA ILE A 126 3.55 -23.00 2.05
C ILE A 126 2.65 -22.57 3.21
N SER A 127 3.22 -22.35 4.40
CA SER A 127 2.48 -21.82 5.55
C SER A 127 1.84 -20.47 5.24
N ILE A 128 0.54 -20.32 5.52
CA ILE A 128 -0.19 -19.06 5.30
C ILE A 128 0.46 -17.87 6.02
N TRP A 129 1.10 -18.09 7.16
CA TRP A 129 1.81 -17.06 7.91
C TRP A 129 3.06 -16.56 7.18
N VAL A 130 3.76 -17.47 6.51
CA VAL A 130 4.91 -17.15 5.64
C VAL A 130 4.43 -16.35 4.44
N VAL A 131 3.32 -16.75 3.81
CA VAL A 131 2.74 -16.00 2.69
C VAL A 131 2.31 -14.59 3.10
N ILE A 132 1.61 -14.44 4.24
CA ILE A 132 1.21 -13.12 4.77
C ILE A 132 2.44 -12.23 5.01
N LEU A 133 3.52 -12.81 5.53
CA LEU A 133 4.76 -12.08 5.78
C LEU A 133 5.42 -11.63 4.47
N ILE A 134 5.62 -12.56 3.53
CA ILE A 134 6.20 -12.27 2.20
C ILE A 134 5.39 -11.19 1.50
N TYR A 135 4.07 -11.39 1.42
CA TYR A 135 3.16 -10.47 0.73
C TYR A 135 3.21 -9.08 1.38
N GLY A 136 3.19 -9.00 2.71
CA GLY A 136 3.29 -7.73 3.43
C GLY A 136 4.60 -6.97 3.18
N VAL A 137 5.73 -7.68 3.08
CA VAL A 137 7.04 -7.07 2.76
C VAL A 137 7.06 -6.57 1.32
N VAL A 138 6.57 -7.37 0.36
CA VAL A 138 6.57 -7.02 -1.07
C VAL A 138 5.65 -5.83 -1.34
N GLU A 139 4.43 -5.83 -0.78
CA GLU A 139 3.50 -4.70 -0.87
C GLU A 139 4.10 -3.44 -0.26
N PHE A 140 4.79 -3.56 0.88
CA PHE A 140 5.47 -2.43 1.48
C PHE A 140 6.56 -1.84 0.56
N ILE A 141 7.37 -2.70 -0.07
CA ILE A 141 8.37 -2.27 -1.07
C ILE A 141 7.68 -1.60 -2.26
N GLN A 142 6.53 -2.12 -2.71
CA GLN A 142 5.75 -1.53 -3.79
C GLN A 142 5.27 -0.12 -3.45
N GLN A 143 4.83 0.14 -2.21
CA GLN A 143 4.41 1.48 -1.77
C GLN A 143 5.54 2.51 -1.76
N LEU A 144 6.81 2.07 -1.63
CA LEU A 144 7.97 2.95 -1.74
C LEU A 144 8.33 3.29 -3.19
N ASN A 145 7.79 2.54 -4.16
CA ASN A 145 8.11 2.72 -5.56
C ASN A 145 7.29 3.85 -6.19
N VAL A 146 7.85 5.06 -6.17
CA VAL A 146 7.23 6.25 -6.77
C VAL A 146 7.46 6.32 -8.30
N VAL A 147 8.41 5.54 -8.82
CA VAL A 147 8.88 5.67 -10.21
C VAL A 147 8.10 4.75 -11.16
N ILE A 148 7.85 3.52 -10.75
CA ILE A 148 7.19 2.53 -11.61
C ILE A 148 5.71 2.45 -11.23
N PRO A 149 4.80 2.98 -12.07
CA PRO A 149 3.38 2.86 -11.80
C PRO A 149 3.00 1.39 -11.63
N SER A 150 2.20 1.11 -10.60
CA SER A 150 1.79 -0.23 -10.13
C SER A 150 2.91 -1.21 -9.76
N GLY A 151 4.18 -0.78 -9.69
CA GLY A 151 5.30 -1.63 -9.29
C GLY A 151 5.55 -2.83 -10.21
N LEU A 152 5.25 -2.70 -11.50
CA LEU A 152 5.53 -3.73 -12.50
C LEU A 152 6.99 -4.20 -12.44
N GLY A 153 7.20 -5.52 -12.47
CA GLY A 153 8.52 -6.14 -12.30
C GLY A 153 9.03 -6.18 -10.86
N VAL A 154 8.83 -5.12 -10.05
CA VAL A 154 9.28 -5.09 -8.64
C VAL A 154 8.49 -6.06 -7.78
N VAL A 155 7.16 -6.06 -7.92
CA VAL A 155 6.30 -7.00 -7.19
C VAL A 155 6.58 -8.43 -7.62
N ASP A 156 6.78 -8.67 -8.92
CA ASP A 156 7.03 -10.01 -9.45
C ASP A 156 8.37 -10.58 -9.00
N ALA A 157 9.43 -9.78 -9.12
CA ALA A 157 10.75 -10.17 -8.67
C ALA A 157 10.78 -10.33 -7.13
N GLY A 158 10.11 -9.43 -6.41
CA GLY A 158 10.00 -9.48 -4.96
C GLY A 158 9.29 -10.74 -4.46
N LEU A 159 8.11 -11.03 -5.01
CA LEU A 159 7.31 -12.19 -4.62
C LEU A 159 7.98 -13.49 -5.04
N THR A 160 8.46 -13.58 -6.29
CA THR A 160 9.20 -14.75 -6.79
C THR A 160 10.46 -15.01 -5.98
N GLY A 161 11.26 -13.97 -5.72
CA GLY A 161 12.50 -14.07 -4.95
C GLY A 161 12.25 -14.49 -3.51
N ALA A 162 11.25 -13.90 -2.86
CA ALA A 162 10.90 -14.24 -1.48
C ALA A 162 10.36 -15.67 -1.35
N LEU A 163 9.53 -16.14 -2.29
CA LEU A 163 9.05 -17.54 -2.32
C LEU A 163 10.21 -18.52 -2.62
N THR A 164 11.11 -18.15 -3.53
CA THR A 164 12.29 -18.99 -3.81
C THR A 164 13.19 -19.12 -2.58
N ALA A 165 13.31 -18.06 -1.79
CA ALA A 165 14.05 -18.07 -0.53
C ALA A 165 13.43 -19.00 0.55
N THR A 166 12.16 -19.39 0.41
CA THR A 166 11.54 -20.39 1.29
C THR A 166 11.68 -21.83 0.77
N GLY A 167 12.45 -22.04 -0.29
CA GLY A 167 12.71 -23.35 -0.89
C GLY A 167 11.79 -23.73 -2.05
N VAL A 168 10.88 -22.84 -2.47
CA VAL A 168 10.02 -23.08 -3.64
C VAL A 168 10.87 -23.03 -4.91
N PRO A 169 10.75 -24.00 -5.85
CA PRO A 169 11.46 -23.95 -7.11
C PRO A 169 11.15 -22.65 -7.88
N LEU A 170 12.18 -22.01 -8.44
CA LEU A 170 12.06 -20.69 -9.09
C LEU A 170 10.91 -20.62 -10.13
N GLY A 171 10.75 -21.67 -10.95
CA GLY A 171 9.68 -21.72 -11.96
C GLY A 171 8.28 -21.73 -11.34
N VAL A 172 8.11 -22.44 -10.22
CA VAL A 172 6.84 -22.49 -9.49
C VAL A 172 6.60 -21.19 -8.74
N ALA A 173 7.62 -20.62 -8.10
CA ALA A 173 7.55 -19.31 -7.44
C ALA A 173 7.13 -18.19 -8.42
N ALA A 174 7.69 -18.19 -9.63
CA ALA A 174 7.32 -17.26 -10.68
C ALA A 174 5.88 -17.45 -11.15
N ALA A 175 5.44 -18.71 -11.30
CA ALA A 175 4.05 -19.02 -11.63
C ALA A 175 3.08 -18.53 -10.54
N ILE A 176 3.40 -18.75 -9.26
CA ILE A 176 2.62 -18.25 -8.13
C ILE A 176 2.48 -16.73 -8.22
N SER A 177 3.59 -16.01 -8.46
CA SER A 177 3.58 -14.56 -8.58
C SER A 177 2.69 -14.08 -9.73
N LEU A 178 2.88 -14.62 -10.93
CA LEU A 178 2.16 -14.21 -12.12
C LEU A 178 0.66 -14.48 -12.02
N LEU A 179 0.27 -15.66 -11.52
CA LEU A 179 -1.14 -16.02 -11.32
C LEU A 179 -1.79 -15.17 -10.24
N THR A 180 -1.07 -14.87 -9.16
CA THR A 180 -1.54 -13.95 -8.13
C THR A 180 -1.84 -12.58 -8.74
N ARG A 181 -0.90 -12.00 -9.50
CA ARG A 181 -1.11 -10.71 -10.17
C ARG A 181 -2.19 -10.74 -11.22
N LEU A 182 -2.35 -11.85 -11.92
CA LEU A 182 -3.44 -12.01 -12.88
C LEU A 182 -4.80 -11.84 -12.19
N ALA A 183 -4.96 -12.45 -11.01
CA ALA A 183 -6.18 -12.38 -10.21
C ALA A 183 -6.37 -11.02 -9.50
N THR A 184 -5.30 -10.45 -8.93
CA THR A 184 -5.41 -9.25 -8.08
C THR A 184 -5.29 -7.95 -8.85
N TYR A 185 -4.49 -7.90 -9.93
CA TYR A 185 -4.17 -6.66 -10.64
C TYR A 185 -4.77 -6.64 -12.05
N TRP A 186 -4.46 -7.64 -12.87
CA TRP A 186 -4.85 -7.61 -14.29
C TRP A 186 -6.36 -7.75 -14.48
N LEU A 187 -7.01 -8.62 -13.71
CA LEU A 187 -8.46 -8.76 -13.73
C LEU A 187 -9.13 -7.44 -13.32
N GLU A 188 -8.69 -6.83 -12.21
CA GLU A 188 -9.21 -5.54 -11.75
C GLU A 188 -9.01 -4.45 -12.81
N LEU A 189 -7.81 -4.35 -13.38
CA LEU A 189 -7.48 -3.37 -14.41
C LEU A 189 -8.38 -3.50 -15.64
N VAL A 190 -8.59 -4.72 -16.14
CA VAL A 190 -9.44 -4.98 -17.31
C VAL A 190 -10.90 -4.66 -16.99
N VAL A 191 -11.42 -5.13 -15.86
CA VAL A 191 -12.84 -4.92 -15.50
C VAL A 191 -13.12 -3.44 -15.23
N CYS A 192 -12.34 -2.79 -14.37
CA CYS A 192 -12.48 -1.38 -14.05
C CYS A 192 -12.22 -0.50 -15.28
N GLY A 193 -11.25 -0.86 -16.12
CA GLY A 193 -10.98 -0.18 -17.38
C GLY A 193 -12.17 -0.24 -18.33
N LEU A 194 -12.76 -1.41 -18.53
CA LEU A 194 -13.94 -1.59 -19.38
C LEU A 194 -15.14 -0.77 -18.87
N VAL A 195 -15.42 -0.83 -17.56
CA VAL A 195 -16.52 -0.06 -16.94
C VAL A 195 -16.29 1.45 -17.13
N SER A 196 -15.06 1.92 -16.89
CA SER A 196 -14.69 3.33 -17.02
C SER A 196 -14.83 3.83 -18.47
N LEU A 197 -14.43 3.02 -19.46
CA LEU A 197 -14.58 3.36 -20.88
C LEU A 197 -16.05 3.41 -21.31
N ARG A 198 -16.89 2.53 -20.78
CA ARG A 198 -18.31 2.48 -21.16
C ARG A 198 -19.15 3.57 -20.52
N LEU A 199 -18.92 3.86 -19.24
CA LEU A 199 -19.74 4.79 -18.45
C LEU A 199 -19.05 6.16 -18.29
N GLY A 200 -17.83 6.19 -17.74
CA GLY A 200 -17.15 7.44 -17.36
C GLY A 200 -16.65 8.26 -18.55
N TYR A 201 -16.11 7.61 -19.59
CA TYR A 201 -15.50 8.34 -20.72
C TYR A 201 -16.55 9.01 -21.61
N ARG A 202 -17.74 8.40 -21.78
CA ARG A 202 -18.84 8.96 -22.58
C ARG A 202 -19.46 10.20 -21.93
N ASP A 203 -19.65 10.16 -20.61
CA ASP A 203 -20.25 11.29 -19.87
C ASP A 203 -19.30 12.48 -19.77
N THR A 204 -18.00 12.20 -19.58
CA THR A 204 -16.97 13.25 -19.51
C THR A 204 -16.79 13.95 -20.87
N LEU A 205 -16.72 13.19 -21.98
CA LEU A 205 -16.65 13.78 -23.32
C LEU A 205 -17.90 14.58 -23.69
N ARG A 206 -19.08 14.15 -23.24
CA ARG A 206 -20.34 14.90 -23.46
C ARG A 206 -20.34 16.27 -22.78
N ASN A 207 -19.65 16.42 -21.65
CA ASN A 207 -19.56 17.67 -20.91
C ASN A 207 -18.47 18.61 -21.45
N ILE A 208 -17.46 18.10 -22.15
CA ILE A 208 -16.37 18.91 -22.75
C ILE A 208 -16.74 19.46 -24.14
N ILE A 209 -17.65 18.77 -24.86
CA ILE A 209 -18.07 19.15 -26.23
C ILE A 209 -19.26 20.15 -26.22
N LYS A 210 -19.84 20.42 -25.04
CA LYS A 210 -20.83 21.50 -24.85
C LYS A 210 -20.14 22.80 -24.46
#